data_AF-A0A7C3FTR4-F1
#
_entry.id   AF-A0A7C3FTR4-F1
#
_cell.length_a   1.000
_cell.length_b   1.000
_cell.length_c   1.000
_cell.angle_alpha   90.00
_cell.angle_beta   90.00
_cell.angle_gamma   90.00
#
_symmetry.space_group_name_H-M   'P 1'
#
loop_
_entity.id
_entity.type
_entity.pdbx_description
1 polymer ?
#
loop_
_entity_poly.entity_id
_entity_poly.type
_entity_poly.pdbx_seq_one_letter_code
_entity_poly.pdbx_strand_id
1 'polypeptide(L)'
;MRCPACDHSIYSPDEACPACQFSGDPALVEELARLNWLLAEIDGWAELGITNSDRQKIQQSYQCRQEEIEIALKLRPAPLSEEEAKQLWADLIHREALLKKIPTWFGAGLLKESASQTLLDQLGKQIEDLQAQLADHPRPAPPQTDADRLSLAEFFLDAIDYLDAKDGFPDFDAKVMVQAPLLDEKERLEIALGLRPKPAPQAIVKAPPAAKPSPQKTSQTAKKPIKPKPDKTPPKKPSLPLTERI
;
A
#
# COMPACT_ATOMS: atom_id res chain seq x y z
N MET A 1 -28.55 38.12 -2.57
CA MET A 1 -28.88 36.70 -2.29
C MET A 1 -27.99 36.19 -1.17
N ARG A 2 -28.16 34.94 -0.69
CA ARG A 2 -27.24 34.37 0.31
C ARG A 2 -25.99 33.79 -0.37
N CYS A 3 -24.84 33.83 0.29
CA CYS A 3 -23.62 33.21 -0.23
C CYS A 3 -23.75 31.68 -0.20
N PRO A 4 -23.51 30.95 -1.30
CA PRO A 4 -23.65 29.49 -1.30
C PRO A 4 -22.55 28.78 -0.49
N ALA A 5 -21.42 29.43 -0.21
CA ALA A 5 -20.32 28.84 0.55
C ALA A 5 -20.47 28.98 2.08
N CYS A 6 -21.02 30.11 2.56
CA CYS A 6 -21.07 30.41 4.00
C CYS A 6 -22.42 30.96 4.50
N ASP A 7 -23.44 30.98 3.65
CA ASP A 7 -24.79 31.47 3.94
C ASP A 7 -24.88 32.96 4.36
N HIS A 8 -23.84 33.76 4.11
CA HIS A 8 -23.87 35.19 4.40
C HIS A 8 -25.00 35.89 3.64
N SER A 9 -25.82 36.68 4.35
CA SER A 9 -27.10 37.20 3.85
C SER A 9 -26.99 38.29 2.78
N ILE A 10 -25.86 38.98 2.71
CA ILE A 10 -25.60 40.07 1.77
C ILE A 10 -24.48 39.62 0.81
N TYR A 11 -24.84 38.77 -0.14
CA TYR A 11 -23.95 38.32 -1.20
C TYR A 11 -24.44 38.81 -2.57
N SER A 12 -23.50 39.42 -3.30
CA SER A 12 -23.63 39.84 -4.70
C SER A 12 -22.80 38.88 -5.57
N PRO A 13 -23.36 38.23 -6.60
CA PRO A 13 -22.63 37.30 -7.47
C PRO A 13 -21.41 37.92 -8.16
N ASP A 14 -21.45 39.21 -8.47
CA ASP A 14 -20.38 39.93 -9.16
C ASP A 14 -19.18 40.28 -8.26
N GLU A 15 -19.30 40.06 -6.94
CA GLU A 15 -18.29 40.41 -5.95
C GLU A 15 -17.91 39.19 -5.11
N ALA A 16 -16.67 39.20 -4.59
CA ALA A 16 -16.27 38.19 -3.61
C ALA A 16 -17.10 38.36 -2.32
N CYS A 17 -17.50 37.24 -1.72
CA CYS A 17 -18.25 37.28 -0.47
C CYS A 17 -17.43 37.97 0.63
N PRO A 18 -17.96 38.99 1.32
CA PRO A 18 -17.21 39.72 2.35
C PRO A 18 -16.85 38.85 3.57
N ALA A 19 -17.58 37.75 3.79
CA ALA A 19 -17.39 36.87 4.93
C ALA A 19 -16.38 35.74 4.67
N CYS A 20 -16.44 35.09 3.50
CA CYS A 20 -15.62 33.92 3.18
C CYS A 20 -14.73 34.07 1.95
N GLN A 21 -14.74 35.23 1.29
CA GLN A 21 -14.02 35.53 0.05
C GLN A 21 -14.36 34.62 -1.13
N PHE A 22 -15.44 33.84 -1.03
CA PHE A 22 -15.94 33.04 -2.14
C PHE A 22 -16.26 33.92 -3.35
N SER A 23 -15.75 33.51 -4.51
CA SER A 23 -16.04 34.12 -5.81
C SER A 23 -16.18 32.98 -6.82
N GLY A 24 -17.23 33.04 -7.63
CA GLY A 24 -17.56 32.02 -8.63
C GLY A 24 -18.21 32.68 -9.84
N ASP A 25 -18.49 31.90 -10.88
CA ASP A 25 -19.20 32.39 -12.06
C ASP A 25 -20.61 32.89 -11.65
N PRO A 26 -20.94 34.19 -11.85
CA PRO A 26 -22.24 34.74 -11.47
C PRO A 26 -23.43 33.97 -12.05
N ALA A 27 -23.31 33.50 -13.30
CA ALA A 27 -24.39 32.78 -13.97
C ALA A 27 -24.67 31.43 -13.29
N LEU A 28 -23.61 30.72 -12.89
CA LEU A 28 -23.72 29.46 -12.15
C LEU A 28 -24.27 29.68 -10.74
N VAL A 29 -23.87 30.76 -10.07
CA VAL A 29 -24.38 31.07 -8.72
C VAL A 29 -25.88 31.42 -8.75
N GLU A 30 -26.32 32.19 -9.75
CA GLU A 30 -27.75 32.44 -9.95
C GLU A 30 -28.52 31.16 -10.31
N GLU A 31 -27.96 30.31 -11.17
CA GLU A 31 -28.57 29.03 -11.53
C GLU A 31 -28.71 28.13 -10.30
N LEU A 32 -27.69 28.04 -9.44
CA LEU A 32 -27.74 27.30 -8.18
C LEU A 32 -28.85 27.82 -7.26
N ALA A 33 -29.00 29.14 -7.15
CA ALA A 33 -30.07 29.73 -6.34
C ALA A 33 -31.47 29.40 -6.89
N ARG A 34 -31.64 29.41 -8.22
CA ARG A 34 -32.89 29.00 -8.88
C ARG A 34 -33.19 27.53 -8.63
N LEU A 35 -32.19 26.65 -8.72
CA LEU A 35 -32.35 25.21 -8.44
C LEU A 35 -32.73 24.97 -6.98
N ASN A 36 -32.07 25.65 -6.03
CA ASN A 36 -32.39 25.52 -4.61
C ASN A 36 -33.84 25.92 -4.31
N TRP A 37 -34.30 27.03 -4.90
CA TRP A 37 -35.69 27.44 -4.79
C TRP A 37 -36.62 26.39 -5.40
N LEU A 38 -36.34 25.93 -6.63
CA LEU A 38 -37.18 24.96 -7.32
C LEU A 38 -37.30 23.64 -6.55
N LEU A 39 -36.17 23.12 -6.04
CA LEU A 39 -36.13 21.91 -5.23
C LEU A 39 -36.97 22.04 -3.95
N ALA A 40 -37.01 23.22 -3.34
CA ALA A 40 -37.85 23.49 -2.17
C ALA A 40 -39.35 23.58 -2.50
N GLU A 41 -39.71 23.97 -3.73
CA GLU A 41 -41.11 24.08 -4.18
C GLU A 41 -41.72 22.75 -4.61
N ILE A 42 -40.90 21.78 -5.07
CA ILE A 42 -41.39 20.51 -5.66
C ILE A 42 -42.39 19.81 -4.75
N ASP A 43 -42.15 19.76 -3.44
CA ASP A 43 -43.05 19.09 -2.49
C ASP A 43 -44.46 19.70 -2.49
N GLY A 44 -44.57 21.02 -2.67
CA GLY A 44 -45.84 21.74 -2.75
C GLY A 44 -46.65 21.42 -4.02
N TRP A 45 -46.01 20.87 -5.06
CA TRP A 45 -46.70 20.56 -6.32
C TRP A 45 -47.67 19.38 -6.22
N ALA A 46 -47.70 18.69 -5.08
CA ALA A 46 -48.77 17.74 -4.78
C ALA A 46 -50.16 18.38 -4.85
N GLU A 47 -50.28 19.64 -4.44
CA GLU A 47 -51.54 20.41 -4.49
C GLU A 47 -51.96 20.76 -5.93
N LEU A 48 -51.01 20.73 -6.87
CA LEU A 48 -51.22 20.98 -8.29
C LEU A 48 -51.60 19.70 -9.07
N GLY A 49 -51.78 18.57 -8.37
CA GLY A 49 -52.16 17.29 -8.98
C GLY A 49 -51.01 16.53 -9.65
N ILE A 50 -49.75 16.96 -9.45
CA ILE A 50 -48.58 16.21 -9.94
C ILE A 50 -48.43 14.94 -9.11
N THR A 51 -48.11 13.82 -9.74
CA THR A 51 -47.94 12.54 -9.03
C THR A 51 -46.63 12.52 -8.23
N ASN A 52 -46.55 11.71 -7.18
CA ASN A 52 -45.31 11.55 -6.41
C ASN A 52 -44.16 11.00 -7.29
N SER A 53 -44.46 10.04 -8.16
CA SER A 53 -43.46 9.48 -9.09
C SER A 53 -42.87 10.55 -10.01
N ASP A 54 -43.70 11.46 -10.54
CA ASP A 54 -43.21 12.52 -11.43
C ASP A 54 -42.38 13.56 -10.67
N ARG A 55 -42.82 13.93 -9.45
CA ARG A 55 -42.04 14.80 -8.56
C ARG A 55 -40.67 14.21 -8.25
N GLN A 56 -40.59 12.92 -7.92
CA GLN A 56 -39.31 12.26 -7.63
C GLN A 56 -38.35 12.26 -8.83
N LYS A 57 -38.86 12.00 -10.04
CA LYS A 57 -38.04 12.06 -11.26
C LYS A 57 -37.50 13.47 -11.52
N ILE A 58 -38.36 14.48 -11.35
CA ILE A 58 -37.99 15.88 -11.51
C ILE A 58 -36.96 16.29 -10.46
N GLN A 59 -37.20 15.92 -9.20
CA GLN A 59 -36.30 16.17 -8.08
C GLN A 59 -34.92 15.57 -8.33
N GLN A 60 -34.84 14.30 -8.76
CA GLN A 60 -33.57 13.66 -9.10
C GLN A 60 -32.83 14.40 -10.23
N SER A 61 -33.55 14.81 -11.28
CA SER A 61 -32.94 15.56 -12.39
C SER A 61 -32.35 16.89 -11.94
N TYR A 62 -33.06 17.64 -11.09
CA TYR A 62 -32.58 18.92 -10.58
C TYR A 62 -31.51 18.79 -9.51
N GLN A 63 -31.56 17.74 -8.68
CA GLN A 63 -30.49 17.40 -7.75
C GLN A 63 -29.21 17.12 -8.52
N CYS A 64 -29.23 16.23 -9.53
CA CYS A 64 -28.07 15.96 -10.38
C CYS A 64 -27.45 17.25 -10.95
N ARG A 65 -28.29 18.15 -11.51
CA ARG A 65 -27.83 19.45 -12.01
C ARG A 65 -27.27 20.36 -10.92
N GLN A 66 -27.85 20.34 -9.72
CA GLN A 66 -27.34 21.09 -8.56
C GLN A 66 -25.93 20.63 -8.20
N GLU A 67 -25.68 19.32 -8.15
CA GLU A 67 -24.35 18.77 -7.83
C GLU A 67 -23.31 19.19 -8.87
N GLU A 68 -23.65 19.13 -10.17
CA GLU A 68 -22.78 19.59 -11.25
C GLU A 68 -22.33 21.05 -11.06
N ILE A 69 -23.28 21.93 -10.70
CA ILE A 69 -23.00 23.35 -10.48
C ILE A 69 -22.17 23.56 -9.21
N GLU A 70 -22.47 22.85 -8.13
CA GLU A 70 -21.69 22.91 -6.90
C GLU A 70 -20.24 22.48 -7.13
N ILE A 71 -20.02 21.45 -7.94
CA ILE A 71 -18.67 21.01 -8.35
C ILE A 71 -17.99 22.08 -9.19
N ALA A 72 -18.68 22.64 -10.19
CA ALA A 72 -18.13 23.71 -11.05
C ALA A 72 -17.75 24.97 -10.24
N LEU A 73 -18.53 25.27 -9.20
CA LEU A 73 -18.27 26.36 -8.26
C LEU A 73 -17.27 25.99 -7.16
N LYS A 74 -16.74 24.75 -7.13
CA LYS A 74 -15.84 24.22 -6.09
C LYS A 74 -16.43 24.28 -4.67
N LEU A 75 -17.76 24.27 -4.57
CA LEU A 75 -18.51 24.15 -3.32
C LEU A 75 -18.58 22.69 -2.86
N ARG A 76 -18.48 21.76 -3.81
CA ARG A 76 -18.42 20.32 -3.58
C ARG A 76 -17.18 19.75 -4.29
N PRO A 77 -16.45 18.79 -3.69
CA PRO A 77 -15.42 18.07 -4.41
C PRO A 77 -16.04 17.31 -5.59
N ALA A 78 -15.33 17.25 -6.71
CA ALA A 78 -15.74 16.40 -7.82
C ALA A 78 -15.78 14.93 -7.36
N PRO A 79 -16.72 14.11 -7.87
CA PRO A 79 -16.65 12.67 -7.67
C PRO A 79 -15.32 12.17 -8.22
N LEU A 80 -14.79 11.12 -7.59
CA LEU A 80 -13.58 10.47 -8.06
C LEU A 80 -13.78 10.01 -9.52
N SER A 81 -12.83 10.38 -10.39
CA SER A 81 -12.80 9.82 -11.74
C SER A 81 -12.55 8.31 -11.70
N GLU A 82 -12.90 7.59 -12.76
CA GLU A 82 -12.61 6.15 -12.83
C GLU A 82 -11.10 5.87 -12.74
N GLU A 83 -10.27 6.72 -13.34
CA GLU A 83 -8.82 6.62 -13.30
C GLU A 83 -8.27 6.83 -11.89
N GLU A 84 -8.75 7.86 -11.18
CA GLU A 84 -8.38 8.09 -9.78
C GLU A 84 -8.85 6.94 -8.88
N ALA A 85 -10.08 6.45 -9.08
CA ALA A 85 -10.60 5.30 -8.34
C ALA A 85 -9.75 4.05 -8.58
N LYS A 86 -9.33 3.78 -9.83
CA LYS A 86 -8.42 2.68 -10.15
C LYS A 86 -7.07 2.81 -9.42
N GLN A 87 -6.52 4.02 -9.36
CA GLN A 87 -5.26 4.29 -8.65
C GLN A 87 -5.42 4.09 -7.14
N LEU A 88 -6.45 4.68 -6.53
CA LEU A 88 -6.71 4.50 -5.10
C LEU A 88 -7.01 3.04 -4.74
N TRP A 89 -7.69 2.30 -5.62
CA TRP A 89 -7.90 0.87 -5.44
C TRP A 89 -6.58 0.08 -5.47
N ALA A 90 -5.67 0.39 -6.39
CA ALA A 90 -4.35 -0.22 -6.43
C ALA A 90 -3.57 0.05 -5.13
N ASP A 91 -3.57 1.31 -4.66
CA ASP A 91 -2.95 1.71 -3.40
C ASP A 91 -3.55 0.99 -2.20
N LEU A 92 -4.89 0.90 -2.13
CA LEU A 92 -5.58 0.18 -1.06
C LEU A 92 -5.20 -1.31 -1.06
N ILE A 93 -5.18 -1.95 -2.24
CA ILE A 93 -4.77 -3.35 -2.37
C ILE A 93 -3.32 -3.56 -1.89
N HIS A 94 -2.41 -2.67 -2.27
CA HIS A 94 -1.01 -2.72 -1.86
C HIS A 94 -0.86 -2.59 -0.33
N ARG A 95 -1.58 -1.64 0.28
CA ARG A 95 -1.58 -1.43 1.74
C ARG A 95 -2.16 -2.60 2.49
N GLU A 96 -3.29 -3.14 2.05
CA GLU A 96 -3.88 -4.36 2.63
C GLU A 96 -2.92 -5.56 2.51
N ALA A 97 -2.20 -5.68 1.39
CA ALA A 97 -1.22 -6.73 1.21
C ALA A 97 -0.02 -6.57 2.16
N LEU A 98 0.45 -5.35 2.39
CA LEU A 98 1.51 -5.05 3.35
C LEU A 98 1.05 -5.30 4.79
N LEU A 99 -0.18 -4.92 5.13
CA LEU A 99 -0.80 -5.20 6.42
C LEU A 99 -0.81 -6.70 6.74
N LYS A 100 -1.00 -7.55 5.71
CA LYS A 100 -0.90 -9.02 5.85
C LYS A 100 0.54 -9.53 5.99
N LYS A 101 1.53 -8.81 5.44
CA LYS A 101 2.95 -9.21 5.46
C LYS A 101 3.66 -8.85 6.76
N ILE A 102 3.41 -7.67 7.32
CA ILE A 102 4.09 -7.19 8.53
C ILE A 102 4.02 -8.21 9.69
N PRO A 103 2.86 -8.82 10.02
CA PRO A 103 2.79 -9.83 11.08
C PRO A 103 3.66 -11.06 10.81
N THR A 104 3.85 -11.44 9.54
CA THR A 104 4.72 -12.57 9.17
C THR A 104 6.19 -12.25 9.38
N TRP A 105 6.62 -11.03 9.05
CA TRP A 105 8.00 -10.58 9.29
C TRP A 105 8.27 -10.38 10.78
N PHE A 106 7.32 -9.78 11.49
CA PHE A 106 7.40 -9.61 12.94
C PHE A 106 7.44 -10.95 13.68
N GLY A 107 6.54 -11.90 13.35
CA GLY A 107 6.50 -13.23 13.95
C GLY A 107 7.75 -14.07 13.67
N ALA A 108 8.47 -13.78 12.58
CA ALA A 108 9.77 -14.38 12.26
C ALA A 108 10.95 -13.69 12.98
N GLY A 109 10.70 -12.67 13.80
CA GLY A 109 11.74 -11.90 14.48
C GLY A 109 12.54 -10.98 13.56
N LEU A 110 12.03 -10.67 12.36
CA LEU A 110 12.73 -9.86 11.36
C LEU A 110 12.48 -8.36 11.54
N LEU A 111 11.54 -7.96 12.40
CA LEU A 111 11.21 -6.56 12.67
C LEU A 111 11.20 -6.27 14.16
N LYS A 112 11.57 -5.04 14.52
CA LYS A 112 11.37 -4.51 15.87
C LYS A 112 9.89 -4.21 16.12
N GLU A 113 9.45 -4.44 17.35
CA GLU A 113 8.06 -4.25 17.76
C GLU A 113 7.58 -2.79 17.58
N SER A 114 8.37 -1.82 18.03
CA SER A 114 8.01 -0.39 17.97
C SER A 114 7.83 0.11 16.53
N ALA A 115 8.70 -0.30 15.61
CA ALA A 115 8.62 0.05 14.20
C ALA A 115 7.44 -0.66 13.51
N SER A 116 7.23 -1.94 13.83
CA SER A 116 6.09 -2.71 13.30
C SER A 116 4.76 -2.09 13.72
N GLN A 117 4.59 -1.76 15.00
CA GLN A 117 3.36 -1.17 15.50
C GLN A 117 3.09 0.21 14.88
N THR A 118 4.13 1.06 14.80
CA THR A 118 4.01 2.38 14.17
C THR A 118 3.54 2.28 12.71
N LEU A 119 4.09 1.33 11.95
CA LEU A 119 3.71 1.10 10.56
C LEU A 119 2.28 0.53 10.45
N LEU A 120 1.90 -0.41 11.33
CA LEU A 120 0.54 -0.95 11.37
C LEU A 120 -0.50 0.14 11.67
N ASP A 121 -0.23 1.03 12.63
CA ASP A 121 -1.14 2.13 12.98
C ASP A 121 -1.30 3.13 11.82
N GLN A 122 -0.21 3.44 11.13
CA GLN A 122 -0.24 4.32 9.93
C GLN A 122 -1.02 3.67 8.79
N LEU A 123 -0.77 2.38 8.52
CA LEU A 123 -1.47 1.64 7.47
C LEU A 123 -2.96 1.50 7.78
N GLY A 124 -3.35 1.25 9.04
CA GLY A 124 -4.75 1.17 9.45
C GLY A 124 -5.52 2.43 9.09
N LYS A 125 -5.00 3.60 9.48
CA LYS A 125 -5.62 4.90 9.15
C LYS A 125 -5.71 5.14 7.65
N GLN A 126 -4.63 4.88 6.91
CA GLN A 126 -4.62 5.06 5.46
C GLN A 126 -5.61 4.13 4.74
N ILE A 127 -5.77 2.90 5.22
CA ILE A 127 -6.76 1.95 4.69
C ILE A 127 -8.17 2.47 4.95
N GLU A 128 -8.47 2.94 6.17
CA GLU A 128 -9.78 3.51 6.50
C GLU A 128 -10.10 4.73 5.63
N ASP A 129 -9.14 5.66 5.46
CA ASP A 129 -9.30 6.86 4.63
C ASP A 129 -9.55 6.50 3.15
N LEU A 130 -8.85 5.51 2.62
CA LEU A 130 -9.02 5.05 1.24
C LEU A 130 -10.35 4.33 1.05
N GLN A 131 -10.76 3.49 2.01
CA GLN A 131 -12.06 2.82 1.98
C GLN A 131 -13.22 3.82 2.02
N ALA A 132 -13.10 4.89 2.80
CA ALA A 132 -14.10 5.96 2.83
C ALA A 132 -14.19 6.70 1.48
N GLN A 133 -13.07 6.98 0.84
CA GLN A 133 -13.04 7.62 -0.49
C GLN A 133 -13.58 6.71 -1.60
N LEU A 134 -13.42 5.40 -1.46
CA LEU A 134 -13.81 4.40 -2.46
C LEU A 134 -15.20 3.79 -2.21
N ALA A 135 -15.97 4.29 -1.23
CA ALA A 135 -17.22 3.68 -0.79
C ALA A 135 -18.23 3.43 -1.93
N ASP A 136 -18.27 4.33 -2.91
CA ASP A 136 -19.19 4.27 -4.05
C ASP A 136 -18.58 3.61 -5.31
N HIS A 137 -17.34 3.14 -5.23
CA HIS A 137 -16.64 2.52 -6.36
C HIS A 137 -16.51 1.00 -6.16
N PRO A 138 -16.87 0.17 -7.15
CA PRO A 138 -16.73 -1.28 -7.02
C PRO A 138 -15.27 -1.69 -6.96
N ARG A 139 -14.94 -2.59 -6.02
CA ARG A 139 -13.59 -3.14 -5.85
C ARG A 139 -13.16 -3.94 -7.09
N PRO A 140 -12.00 -3.64 -7.69
CA PRO A 140 -11.48 -4.43 -8.80
C PRO A 140 -10.99 -5.80 -8.33
N ALA A 141 -10.82 -6.72 -9.28
CA ALA A 141 -10.21 -8.01 -8.99
C ALA A 141 -8.77 -7.85 -8.47
N PRO A 142 -8.28 -8.79 -7.63
CA PRO A 142 -6.90 -8.76 -7.15
C PRO A 142 -5.88 -8.73 -8.29
N PRO A 143 -4.64 -8.23 -8.07
CA PRO A 143 -3.56 -8.20 -9.05
C PRO A 143 -3.45 -9.52 -9.83
N GLN A 144 -3.61 -9.47 -11.15
CA GLN A 144 -3.52 -10.66 -12.01
C GLN A 144 -2.33 -10.61 -12.96
N THR A 145 -1.87 -9.41 -13.33
CA THR A 145 -0.82 -9.27 -14.34
C THR A 145 0.57 -9.23 -13.72
N ASP A 146 1.59 -9.59 -14.49
CA ASP A 146 2.98 -9.47 -14.05
C ASP A 146 3.35 -8.00 -13.76
N ALA A 147 2.68 -7.03 -14.40
CA ALA A 147 2.84 -5.60 -14.11
C ALA A 147 2.28 -5.22 -12.73
N ASP A 148 1.07 -5.68 -12.40
CA ASP A 148 0.49 -5.41 -11.07
C ASP A 148 1.34 -6.06 -9.97
N ARG A 149 1.84 -7.27 -10.22
CA ARG A 149 2.71 -7.99 -9.29
C ARG A 149 4.06 -7.28 -9.11
N LEU A 150 4.59 -6.69 -10.18
CA LEU A 150 5.83 -5.92 -10.13
C LEU A 150 5.62 -4.67 -9.27
N SER A 151 4.53 -3.93 -9.52
CA SER A 151 4.18 -2.74 -8.73
C SER A 151 4.01 -3.06 -7.24
N LEU A 152 3.39 -4.19 -6.91
CA LEU A 152 3.26 -4.63 -5.51
C LEU A 152 4.64 -4.98 -4.89
N ALA A 153 5.53 -5.62 -5.64
CA ALA A 153 6.88 -5.94 -5.16
C ALA A 153 7.69 -4.67 -4.90
N GLU A 154 7.59 -3.67 -5.78
CA GLU A 154 8.20 -2.35 -5.61
C GLU A 154 7.65 -1.63 -4.39
N PHE A 155 6.33 -1.64 -4.18
CA PHE A 155 5.71 -1.08 -2.99
C PHE A 155 6.22 -1.72 -1.69
N PHE A 156 6.44 -3.04 -1.66
CA PHE A 156 7.03 -3.70 -0.50
C PHE A 156 8.49 -3.33 -0.29
N LEU A 157 9.27 -3.13 -1.36
CA LEU A 157 10.65 -2.67 -1.26
C LEU A 157 10.72 -1.25 -0.68
N ASP A 158 9.84 -0.34 -1.13
CA ASP A 158 9.73 1.02 -0.57
C ASP A 158 9.35 0.98 0.93
N ALA A 159 8.46 0.07 1.33
CA ALA A 159 8.11 -0.12 2.74
C ALA A 159 9.28 -0.64 3.58
N ILE A 160 10.13 -1.50 3.00
CA ILE A 160 11.36 -1.97 3.65
C ILE A 160 12.36 -0.83 3.81
N ASP A 161 12.53 0.01 2.80
CA ASP A 161 13.41 1.18 2.89
C ASP A 161 12.90 2.19 3.92
N TYR A 162 11.58 2.39 4.02
CA TYR A 162 10.98 3.17 5.11
C TYR A 162 11.29 2.57 6.49
N LEU A 163 11.11 1.25 6.64
CA LEU A 163 11.41 0.56 7.90
C LEU A 163 12.89 0.68 8.26
N ASP A 164 13.80 0.54 7.30
CA ASP A 164 15.25 0.67 7.50
C ASP A 164 15.62 2.09 7.94
N ALA A 165 15.05 3.11 7.30
CA ALA A 165 15.24 4.51 7.68
C ALA A 165 14.71 4.83 9.10
N LYS A 166 13.84 3.98 9.66
CA LYS A 166 13.31 4.07 11.02
C LYS A 166 13.95 3.08 11.99
N ASP A 167 15.08 2.49 11.63
CA ASP A 167 15.78 1.48 12.43
C ASP A 167 14.84 0.29 12.78
N GLY A 168 13.98 -0.09 11.84
CA GLY A 168 12.90 -1.06 12.03
C GLY A 168 13.35 -2.52 12.03
N PHE A 169 14.59 -2.79 11.61
CA PHE A 169 15.18 -4.13 11.60
C PHE A 169 16.09 -4.32 12.83
N PRO A 170 16.14 -5.53 13.42
CA PRO A 170 17.04 -5.84 14.53
C PRO A 170 18.51 -5.83 14.09
N ASP A 171 18.80 -6.27 12.87
CA ASP A 171 20.12 -6.30 12.26
C ASP A 171 20.03 -6.28 10.72
N PHE A 172 21.19 -6.25 10.07
CA PHE A 172 21.30 -6.25 8.61
C PHE A 172 20.80 -7.55 7.98
N ASP A 173 21.03 -8.70 8.63
CA ASP A 173 20.64 -10.00 8.08
C ASP A 173 19.11 -10.13 8.02
N ALA A 174 18.41 -9.62 9.03
CA ALA A 174 16.95 -9.55 9.05
C ALA A 174 16.40 -8.72 7.88
N LYS A 175 17.01 -7.56 7.58
CA LYS A 175 16.65 -6.76 6.40
C LYS A 175 16.85 -7.58 5.12
N VAL A 176 18.01 -8.20 4.95
CA VAL A 176 18.32 -9.00 3.75
C VAL A 176 17.35 -10.17 3.59
N MET A 177 16.97 -10.85 4.66
CA MET A 177 16.00 -11.95 4.63
C MET A 177 14.62 -11.52 4.13
N VAL A 178 14.19 -10.28 4.45
CA VAL A 178 12.92 -9.73 3.96
C VAL A 178 13.07 -9.21 2.52
N GLN A 179 14.20 -8.57 2.20
CA GLN A 179 14.41 -7.86 0.94
C GLN A 179 14.77 -8.80 -0.23
N ALA A 180 15.61 -9.82 -0.01
CA ALA A 180 16.12 -10.66 -1.09
C ALA A 180 15.02 -11.38 -1.89
N PRO A 181 14.00 -12.01 -1.26
CA PRO A 181 12.92 -12.64 -2.02
C PRO A 181 12.12 -11.67 -2.90
N LEU A 182 12.01 -10.40 -2.48
CA LEU A 182 11.31 -9.37 -3.23
C LEU A 182 12.14 -8.84 -4.41
N LEU A 183 13.46 -8.74 -4.24
CA LEU A 183 14.38 -8.40 -5.33
C LEU A 183 14.42 -9.50 -6.40
N ASP A 184 14.45 -10.77 -5.99
CA ASP A 184 14.38 -11.91 -6.91
C ASP A 184 13.05 -11.92 -7.70
N GLU A 185 11.94 -11.66 -7.00
CA GLU A 185 10.62 -11.56 -7.62
C GLU A 185 10.54 -10.37 -8.58
N LYS A 186 11.06 -9.21 -8.19
CA LYS A 186 11.16 -8.01 -9.05
C LYS A 186 11.94 -8.31 -10.32
N GLU A 187 13.14 -8.88 -10.22
CA GLU A 187 13.96 -9.22 -11.39
C GLU A 187 13.22 -10.21 -12.30
N ARG A 188 12.58 -11.23 -11.75
CA ARG A 188 11.81 -12.21 -12.51
C ARG A 188 10.67 -11.54 -13.29
N LEU A 189 9.95 -10.62 -12.67
CA LEU A 189 8.83 -9.91 -13.30
C LEU A 189 9.32 -8.89 -14.35
N GLU A 190 10.41 -8.17 -14.07
CA GLU A 190 11.06 -7.27 -15.04
C GLU A 190 11.50 -8.02 -16.31
N ILE A 191 12.05 -9.23 -16.15
CA ILE A 191 12.43 -10.08 -17.29
C ILE A 191 11.18 -10.55 -18.06
N ALA A 192 10.12 -10.96 -17.36
CA ALA A 192 8.87 -11.41 -17.97
C ALA A 192 8.19 -10.30 -18.78
N LEU A 193 8.27 -9.06 -18.29
CA LEU A 193 7.73 -7.87 -18.96
C LEU A 193 8.68 -7.30 -20.03
N GLY A 194 9.88 -7.86 -20.20
CA GLY A 194 10.88 -7.37 -21.15
C GLY A 194 11.54 -6.04 -20.76
N LEU A 195 11.38 -5.61 -19.50
CA LEU A 195 12.00 -4.40 -18.95
C LEU A 195 13.49 -4.61 -18.64
N ARG A 196 13.92 -5.86 -18.47
CA ARG A 196 15.31 -6.24 -18.19
C ARG A 196 15.75 -7.40 -19.07
N PRO A 197 16.99 -7.39 -19.61
CA PRO A 197 17.52 -8.53 -20.34
C PRO A 197 17.65 -9.76 -19.42
N LYS A 198 17.28 -10.92 -19.94
CA LYS A 198 17.45 -12.19 -19.23
C LYS A 198 18.94 -12.40 -18.91
N PRO A 199 19.30 -12.78 -17.67
CA PRO A 199 20.68 -13.10 -17.33
C PRO A 199 21.21 -14.12 -18.32
N ALA A 200 22.37 -13.82 -18.92
CA ALA A 200 23.05 -14.78 -19.77
C ALA A 200 23.23 -16.07 -18.96
N PRO A 201 23.01 -17.26 -19.55
CA PRO A 201 23.30 -18.51 -18.87
C PRO A 201 24.73 -18.40 -18.36
N GLN A 202 24.92 -18.49 -17.05
CA GLN A 202 26.26 -18.56 -16.50
C GLN A 202 26.92 -19.75 -17.18
N ALA A 203 27.86 -19.46 -18.09
CA ALA A 203 28.66 -20.50 -18.70
C ALA A 203 29.30 -21.21 -17.51
N ILE A 204 28.89 -22.46 -17.27
CA ILE A 204 29.60 -23.35 -16.39
C ILE A 204 31.02 -23.31 -16.92
N VAL A 205 31.90 -22.57 -16.25
CA VAL A 205 33.32 -22.58 -16.52
C VAL A 205 33.69 -24.03 -16.29
N LYS A 206 33.82 -24.80 -17.37
CA LYS A 206 34.34 -26.16 -17.32
C LYS A 206 35.61 -26.05 -16.50
N ALA A 207 35.61 -26.67 -15.33
CA ALA A 207 36.80 -26.78 -14.51
C ALA A 207 37.96 -27.19 -15.44
N PRO A 208 39.11 -26.48 -15.39
CA PRO A 208 40.25 -26.89 -16.19
C PRO A 208 40.52 -28.37 -15.92
N PRO A 209 40.78 -29.19 -16.97
CA PRO A 209 41.03 -30.61 -16.79
C PRO A 209 42.16 -30.80 -15.79
N ALA A 210 41.93 -31.68 -14.82
CA ALA A 210 42.86 -32.03 -13.75
C ALA A 210 44.27 -32.21 -14.34
N ALA A 211 45.19 -31.33 -13.93
CA ALA A 211 46.60 -31.51 -14.19
C ALA A 211 47.02 -32.85 -13.55
N LYS A 212 47.58 -33.73 -14.39
CA LYS A 212 48.12 -35.03 -13.99
C LYS A 212 49.14 -34.84 -12.84
N PRO A 213 49.21 -35.78 -11.87
CA PRO A 213 50.19 -35.71 -10.80
C PRO A 213 51.60 -35.90 -11.36
N SER A 214 52.45 -34.90 -11.21
CA SER A 214 53.90 -35.05 -11.43
C SER A 214 54.55 -35.76 -10.24
N PRO A 215 55.44 -36.73 -10.47
CA PRO A 215 56.03 -37.55 -9.42
C PRO A 215 57.18 -36.80 -8.73
N GLN A 216 57.00 -36.43 -7.45
CA GLN A 216 58.12 -36.02 -6.61
C GLN A 216 58.79 -37.25 -5.99
N LYS A 217 60.02 -37.48 -6.44
CA LYS A 217 60.97 -38.42 -5.86
C LYS A 217 61.23 -38.09 -4.38
N THR A 218 61.12 -39.14 -3.58
CA THR A 218 61.62 -39.30 -2.22
C THR A 218 63.09 -38.90 -2.07
N SER A 219 63.38 -38.10 -1.05
CA SER A 219 64.60 -38.25 -0.24
C SER A 219 64.20 -38.32 1.21
N GLN A 220 64.32 -39.53 1.75
CA GLN A 220 64.17 -39.86 3.15
C GLN A 220 65.33 -39.25 3.94
N THR A 221 65.05 -38.70 5.12
CA THR A 221 66.00 -38.79 6.23
C THR A 221 65.22 -39.18 7.46
N ALA A 222 65.44 -40.43 7.87
CA ALA A 222 64.84 -41.05 9.02
C ALA A 222 65.38 -40.45 10.33
N LYS A 223 64.50 -40.12 11.28
CA LYS A 223 64.66 -40.54 12.68
C LYS A 223 63.32 -41.00 13.23
N LYS A 224 63.42 -42.11 13.96
CA LYS A 224 62.39 -43.05 14.43
C LYS A 224 61.93 -42.62 15.86
N PRO A 225 61.11 -43.40 16.58
CA PRO A 225 59.71 -43.08 16.90
C PRO A 225 59.46 -42.88 18.41
N ILE A 226 58.39 -42.19 18.79
CA ILE A 226 57.75 -42.42 20.09
C ILE A 226 56.25 -42.60 19.84
N LYS A 227 55.76 -43.76 20.26
CA LYS A 227 54.36 -44.20 20.20
C LYS A 227 53.91 -44.50 21.65
N PRO A 228 52.65 -44.83 21.88
CA PRO A 228 51.60 -43.99 22.45
C PRO A 228 51.24 -44.42 23.90
N LYS A 229 50.27 -43.77 24.56
CA LYS A 229 49.09 -44.40 25.21
C LYS A 229 48.21 -43.41 26.02
N PRO A 230 46.99 -43.83 26.43
CA PRO A 230 45.77 -43.02 26.45
C PRO A 230 45.24 -42.77 27.88
N ASP A 231 44.12 -42.06 28.00
CA ASP A 231 43.01 -42.40 28.91
C ASP A 231 41.76 -41.61 28.46
N LYS A 232 40.62 -42.25 28.12
CA LYS A 232 39.55 -42.73 29.03
C LYS A 232 39.13 -41.59 29.98
N THR A 233 37.93 -41.02 29.96
CA THR A 233 36.60 -41.63 30.16
C THR A 233 35.53 -40.52 30.03
N PRO A 234 34.26 -40.81 29.63
CA PRO A 234 33.18 -39.83 29.44
C PRO A 234 32.27 -39.68 30.70
N PRO A 235 31.01 -39.25 30.56
CA PRO A 235 30.43 -37.93 30.87
C PRO A 235 29.75 -37.85 32.26
N LYS A 236 29.41 -36.64 32.73
CA LYS A 236 28.49 -36.44 33.87
C LYS A 236 27.36 -35.46 33.52
N LYS A 237 26.17 -36.02 33.27
CA LYS A 237 24.91 -35.44 33.79
C LYS A 237 24.83 -35.80 35.27
N PRO A 238 24.28 -34.92 36.12
CA PRO A 238 23.01 -35.23 36.77
C PRO A 238 22.13 -33.96 36.86
N SER A 239 20.87 -33.98 36.43
CA SER A 239 19.67 -34.41 37.17
C SER A 239 18.85 -33.19 37.59
N LEU A 240 17.67 -33.04 36.97
CA LEU A 240 16.54 -32.27 37.51
C LEU A 240 16.23 -32.71 38.94
N PRO A 241 15.78 -31.80 39.81
CA PRO A 241 14.76 -32.10 40.80
C PRO A 241 13.42 -31.54 40.31
N LEU A 242 12.49 -32.47 40.10
CA LEU A 242 11.05 -32.23 40.14
C LEU A 242 10.65 -32.39 41.61
N THR A 243 10.23 -31.31 42.26
CA THR A 243 9.41 -31.30 43.49
C THR A 243 8.95 -29.86 43.66
N GLU A 244 7.65 -29.61 43.45
CA GLU A 244 6.71 -29.32 44.55
C GLU A 244 6.96 -27.90 45.10
N ARG A 245 6.01 -26.96 45.11
CA ARG A 245 4.58 -27.09 45.37
C ARG A 245 3.95 -25.68 45.27
N ILE A 246 2.68 -25.67 44.84
CA ILE A 246 1.63 -24.65 45.05
C ILE A 246 1.69 -23.43 44.14
#